data_AF-A0A101IHG5-F1
#
_entry.id   AF-A0A101IHG5-F1
#
_cell.length_a   1.000
_cell.length_b   1.000
_cell.length_c   1.000
_cell.angle_alpha   90.00
_cell.angle_beta   90.00
_cell.angle_gamma   90.00
#
_symmetry.space_group_name_H-M   'P 1'
#
loop_
_entity.id
_entity.type
_entity.pdbx_description
1 polymer ?
#
loop_
_entity_poly.entity_id
_entity_poly.type
_entity_poly.pdbx_seq_one_letter_code
_entity_poly.pdbx_strand_id
1 'polypeptide(L)'
;MKFARWSTIIIVVATLFHPCAALSNVDVSGTWESRYEFGPVEELMTASIQQIGSNIIGSYSVEVSPSGGEYGGIIFGTIDGGRIKAFYLAIKDAEGNDPLTTISFTDGRVINEDRIQGEFHYRDSDMLELSGPYEANRV
;
A
#
# COMPACT_ATOMS: atom_id res chain seq x y z
N MET A 1 -34.30 13.84 55.37
CA MET A 1 -33.07 14.56 54.95
C MET A 1 -32.51 13.85 53.72
N LYS A 2 -32.28 14.60 52.64
CA LYS A 2 -32.04 14.10 51.27
C LYS A 2 -30.54 13.81 51.07
N PHE A 3 -30.14 12.54 51.03
CA PHE A 3 -28.82 12.09 50.55
C PHE A 3 -28.97 11.46 49.17
N ALA A 4 -29.17 12.29 48.15
CA ALA A 4 -29.17 11.82 46.77
C ALA A 4 -28.81 13.00 45.88
N ARG A 5 -27.52 13.22 45.61
CA ARG A 5 -27.05 14.00 44.44
C ARG A 5 -25.54 14.13 44.21
N TRP A 6 -24.70 13.26 44.77
CA TRP A 6 -23.24 13.36 44.55
C TRP A 6 -22.64 12.25 43.69
N SER A 7 -23.41 11.21 43.34
CA SER A 7 -22.89 10.05 42.60
C SER A 7 -23.04 10.14 41.08
N THR A 8 -23.74 11.15 40.55
CA THR A 8 -24.03 11.25 39.10
C THR A 8 -23.01 12.09 38.32
N ILE A 9 -22.17 12.88 38.99
CA ILE A 9 -21.21 13.78 38.31
C ILE A 9 -19.90 13.07 37.94
N ILE A 10 -19.51 12.01 38.67
CA ILE A 10 -18.22 11.33 38.44
C ILE A 10 -18.23 10.45 37.19
N ILE A 11 -19.39 9.95 36.75
CA ILE A 11 -19.50 9.07 35.57
C ILE A 11 -19.40 9.85 34.25
N VAL A 12 -19.76 11.14 34.22
CA VAL A 12 -19.71 11.95 32.99
C VAL A 12 -18.28 12.43 32.67
N VAL A 13 -17.40 12.53 33.66
CA VAL A 13 -15.99 12.92 33.45
C VAL A 13 -15.14 11.73 33.01
N ALA A 14 -15.50 10.49 33.39
CA ALA A 14 -14.76 9.30 32.98
C ALA A 14 -14.96 8.92 31.51
N THR A 15 -16.03 9.37 30.84
CA THR A 15 -16.25 9.09 29.42
C THR A 15 -15.55 10.06 28.47
N LEU A 16 -15.11 11.23 28.96
CA LEU A 16 -14.33 12.22 28.20
C LEU A 16 -12.83 11.91 28.15
N PHE A 17 -12.37 10.92 28.92
CA PHE A 17 -11.01 10.38 28.89
C PHE A 17 -10.98 8.95 28.39
N HIS A 18 -11.83 8.60 27.42
CA HIS A 18 -11.37 7.59 26.48
C HIS A 18 -10.21 8.24 25.75
N PRO A 19 -8.96 7.77 25.91
CA PRO A 19 -7.97 8.09 24.91
C PRO A 19 -8.63 7.69 23.59
N CYS A 20 -8.76 8.66 22.69
CA CYS A 20 -8.85 8.40 21.26
C CYS A 20 -7.92 7.21 21.04
N ALA A 21 -8.51 6.02 20.84
CA ALA A 21 -7.75 4.80 20.73
C ALA A 21 -6.74 5.09 19.64
N ALA A 22 -5.48 5.15 20.02
CA ALA A 22 -4.41 5.68 19.20
C ALA A 22 -4.59 5.11 17.80
N LEU A 23 -4.62 5.99 16.80
CA LEU A 23 -4.29 5.62 15.42
C LEU A 23 -3.15 4.60 15.55
N SER A 24 -3.44 3.32 15.31
CA SER A 24 -2.40 2.32 15.35
C SER A 24 -1.39 2.82 14.32
N ASN A 25 -0.21 3.20 14.79
CA ASN A 25 0.81 3.81 13.97
C ASN A 25 1.41 2.65 13.16
N VAL A 26 0.68 2.19 12.15
CA VAL A 26 1.08 1.09 11.29
C VAL A 26 2.25 1.61 10.47
N ASP A 27 3.42 1.00 10.67
CA ASP A 27 4.63 1.31 9.92
C ASP A 27 4.77 0.34 8.74
N VAL A 28 4.65 0.87 7.53
CA VAL A 28 4.81 0.10 6.29
C VAL A 28 6.21 0.21 5.69
N SER A 29 7.13 0.89 6.37
CA SER A 29 8.52 0.97 5.93
C SER A 29 9.16 -0.42 5.89
N GLY A 30 9.91 -0.74 4.83
CA GLY A 30 10.56 -2.03 4.65
C GLY A 30 10.49 -2.54 3.23
N THR A 31 10.88 -3.80 3.05
CA THR A 31 10.84 -4.49 1.76
C THR A 31 9.60 -5.38 1.69
N TRP A 32 8.95 -5.36 0.53
CA TRP A 32 7.71 -6.07 0.27
C TRP A 32 7.79 -6.78 -1.07
N GLU A 33 7.30 -8.01 -1.14
CA GLU A 33 7.23 -8.81 -2.35
C GLU A 33 5.80 -9.14 -2.72
N SER A 34 5.47 -9.01 -4.00
CA SER A 34 4.19 -9.45 -4.57
C SER A 34 4.46 -10.28 -5.82
N ARG A 35 3.73 -11.40 -5.96
CA ARG A 35 3.87 -12.33 -7.07
C ARG A 35 2.60 -12.36 -7.88
N TYR A 36 2.73 -12.25 -9.20
CA TYR A 36 1.62 -12.20 -10.14
C TYR A 36 1.83 -13.22 -11.26
N GLU A 37 0.75 -13.86 -11.69
CA GLU A 37 0.75 -14.77 -12.83
C GLU A 37 -0.16 -14.22 -13.93
N PHE A 38 0.41 -13.99 -15.11
CA PHE A 38 -0.29 -13.57 -16.32
C PHE A 38 -0.15 -14.66 -17.39
N GLY A 39 -0.98 -15.68 -17.28
CA GLY A 39 -0.89 -16.86 -18.17
C GLY A 39 0.44 -17.60 -17.94
N PRO A 40 1.32 -17.73 -18.95
CA PRO A 40 2.61 -18.41 -18.79
C PRO A 40 3.71 -17.53 -18.18
N VAL A 41 3.43 -16.24 -17.93
CA VAL A 41 4.40 -15.28 -17.39
C VAL A 41 4.18 -15.13 -15.89
N GLU A 42 5.27 -15.21 -15.13
CA GLU A 42 5.29 -14.88 -13.70
C GLU A 42 6.08 -13.60 -13.50
N GLU A 43 5.54 -12.66 -12.73
CA GLU A 43 6.22 -11.45 -12.30
C GLU A 43 6.40 -11.47 -10.78
N LEU A 44 7.65 -11.30 -10.33
CA LEU A 44 7.98 -11.04 -8.93
C LEU A 44 8.33 -9.55 -8.78
N MET A 45 7.47 -8.82 -8.08
CA MET A 45 7.69 -7.42 -7.76
C MET A 45 8.25 -7.28 -6.35
N THR A 46 9.38 -6.59 -6.22
CA THR A 46 10.00 -6.26 -4.93
C THR A 46 9.99 -4.74 -4.75
N ALA A 47 9.32 -4.27 -3.71
CA ALA A 47 9.17 -2.86 -3.36
C ALA A 47 9.94 -2.53 -2.08
N SER A 48 10.68 -1.43 -2.10
CA SER A 48 11.27 -0.82 -0.90
C SER A 48 10.51 0.47 -0.57
N ILE A 49 9.90 0.50 0.62
CA ILE A 49 8.99 1.57 1.05
C ILE A 49 9.58 2.27 2.27
N GLN A 50 9.45 3.59 2.31
CA GLN A 50 9.69 4.44 3.46
C GLN A 50 8.41 5.22 3.80
N GLN A 51 7.97 5.13 5.05
CA GLN A 51 6.87 5.94 5.57
C GLN A 51 7.40 7.21 6.25
N ILE A 52 6.81 8.36 5.89
CA ILE A 52 7.14 9.68 6.45
C ILE A 52 5.83 10.34 6.89
N GLY A 53 5.47 10.15 8.17
CA GLY A 53 4.16 10.52 8.67
C GLY A 53 3.06 9.69 7.99
N SER A 54 2.10 10.36 7.34
CA SER A 54 1.05 9.72 6.55
C SER A 54 1.42 9.53 5.07
N ASN A 55 2.63 9.92 4.65
CA ASN A 55 3.08 9.77 3.26
C ASN A 55 3.97 8.52 3.13
N ILE A 56 3.96 7.92 1.95
CA ILE A 56 4.90 6.86 1.57
C ILE A 56 5.66 7.28 0.32
N ILE A 57 6.93 6.89 0.27
CA ILE A 57 7.79 6.99 -0.91
C ILE A 57 8.58 5.69 -1.03
N GLY A 58 8.93 5.29 -2.24
CA GLY A 58 9.70 4.08 -2.43
C GLY A 58 10.12 3.87 -3.87
N SER A 59 10.70 2.71 -4.11
CA SER A 59 11.02 2.19 -5.43
C SER A 59 10.65 0.73 -5.51
N TYR A 60 10.52 0.21 -6.72
CA TYR A 60 10.33 -1.21 -6.94
C TYR A 60 11.10 -1.71 -8.16
N SER A 61 11.37 -3.00 -8.16
CA SER A 61 11.82 -3.78 -9.30
C SER A 61 10.83 -4.92 -9.55
N VAL A 62 10.80 -5.39 -10.79
CA VAL A 62 10.02 -6.55 -11.22
C VAL A 62 10.91 -7.45 -12.04
N GLU A 63 10.97 -8.71 -11.65
CA GLU A 63 11.62 -9.79 -12.39
C GLU A 63 10.54 -10.59 -13.15
N VAL A 64 10.76 -10.82 -14.45
CA VAL A 64 9.79 -11.46 -15.33
C VAL A 64 10.29 -12.82 -15.79
N SER A 65 9.69 -13.89 -15.27
CA SER A 65 10.00 -15.28 -15.63
C SER A 65 9.01 -15.80 -16.69
N PRO A 66 9.48 -16.60 -17.69
CA PRO A 66 10.85 -17.09 -17.90
C PRO A 66 11.71 -16.16 -18.77
N SER A 67 11.19 -14.99 -19.17
CA SER A 67 11.87 -14.11 -20.13
C SER A 67 13.20 -13.52 -19.63
N GLY A 68 13.39 -13.44 -18.31
CA GLY A 68 14.50 -12.75 -17.68
C GLY A 68 14.44 -11.23 -17.82
N GLY A 69 13.29 -10.69 -18.25
CA GLY A 69 13.07 -9.25 -18.33
C GLY A 69 13.03 -8.63 -16.94
N GLU A 70 13.53 -7.41 -16.82
CA GLU A 70 13.49 -6.62 -15.59
C GLU A 70 12.97 -5.22 -15.89
N TYR A 71 12.15 -4.70 -14.99
CA TYR A 71 11.75 -3.30 -15.03
C TYR A 71 11.55 -2.77 -13.61
N GLY A 72 11.51 -1.46 -13.46
CA GLY A 72 11.35 -0.85 -12.14
C GLY A 72 10.80 0.55 -12.21
N GLY A 73 10.54 1.11 -11.04
CA GLY A 73 9.89 2.40 -10.94
C GLY A 73 9.90 2.97 -9.53
N ILE A 74 9.13 4.04 -9.37
CA ILE A 74 8.96 4.75 -8.10
C ILE A 74 7.56 4.54 -7.54
N ILE A 75 7.46 4.61 -6.22
CA ILE A 75 6.22 4.50 -5.45
C ILE A 75 6.04 5.81 -4.70
N PHE A 76 4.82 6.35 -4.69
CA PHE A 76 4.43 7.42 -3.76
C PHE A 76 2.97 7.32 -3.42
N GLY A 77 2.59 7.79 -2.24
CA GLY A 77 1.21 7.64 -1.78
C GLY A 77 1.01 8.05 -0.34
N THR A 78 -0.06 7.54 0.24
CA THR A 78 -0.45 7.83 1.62
C THR A 78 -0.89 6.59 2.37
N ILE A 79 -0.74 6.63 3.70
CA ILE A 79 -1.30 5.67 4.64
C ILE A 79 -2.15 6.38 5.70
N ASP A 80 -3.35 5.85 5.95
CA ASP A 80 -4.25 6.31 7.02
C ASP A 80 -4.95 5.12 7.69
N GLY A 81 -4.71 4.93 8.99
CA GLY A 81 -5.31 3.85 9.76
C GLY A 81 -5.10 2.45 9.16
N GLY A 82 -3.95 2.22 8.51
CA GLY A 82 -3.60 0.97 7.82
C GLY A 82 -4.17 0.84 6.41
N ARG A 83 -4.96 1.80 5.89
CA ARG A 83 -5.30 1.87 4.47
C ARG A 83 -4.19 2.57 3.70
N ILE A 84 -3.78 2.00 2.58
CA ILE A 84 -2.71 2.50 1.73
C ILE A 84 -3.33 2.91 0.39
N LYS A 85 -2.99 4.10 -0.08
CA LYS A 85 -3.28 4.53 -1.45
C LYS A 85 -1.97 4.92 -2.11
N ALA A 86 -1.52 4.14 -3.08
CA ALA A 86 -0.21 4.34 -3.68
C ALA A 86 -0.27 4.39 -5.21
N PHE A 87 0.60 5.20 -5.79
CA PHE A 87 0.86 5.28 -7.21
C PHE A 87 2.22 4.68 -7.49
N TYR A 88 2.30 3.94 -8.58
CA TYR A 88 3.51 3.33 -9.11
C TYR A 88 3.72 3.90 -10.50
N LEU A 89 4.91 4.44 -10.75
CA LEU A 89 5.29 4.98 -12.06
C LEU A 89 6.53 4.26 -12.57
N ALA A 90 6.48 3.80 -13.81
CA ALA A 90 7.63 3.24 -14.50
C ALA A 90 7.68 3.70 -15.96
N ILE A 91 8.90 3.63 -16.50
CA ILE A 91 9.17 3.75 -17.91
C ILE A 91 9.81 2.43 -18.32
N LYS A 92 9.11 1.64 -19.14
CA LYS A 92 9.65 0.44 -19.76
C LYS A 92 10.28 0.85 -21.10
N ASP A 93 11.60 0.84 -21.17
CA ASP A 93 12.29 1.00 -22.44
C ASP A 93 12.26 -0.33 -23.20
N ALA A 94 11.82 -0.29 -24.45
CA ALA A 94 11.91 -1.41 -25.37
C ALA A 94 12.82 -0.94 -26.49
N GLU A 95 14.02 -1.50 -26.58
CA GLU A 95 15.07 -1.09 -27.52
C GLU A 95 14.49 -0.78 -28.92
N GLY A 96 14.57 0.50 -29.33
CA GLY A 96 14.15 0.96 -30.65
C GLY A 96 12.67 1.35 -30.81
N ASN A 97 11.87 1.29 -29.74
CA ASN A 97 10.48 1.78 -29.70
C ASN A 97 10.34 3.01 -28.80
N ASP A 98 9.20 3.71 -28.91
CA ASP A 98 8.84 4.73 -27.94
C ASP A 98 8.71 4.08 -26.55
N PRO A 99 9.27 4.69 -25.49
CA PRO A 99 9.26 4.10 -24.16
C PRO A 99 7.82 4.01 -23.63
N LEU A 100 7.44 2.82 -23.17
CA LEU A 100 6.11 2.58 -22.60
C LEU A 100 6.06 3.19 -21.20
N THR A 101 5.25 4.23 -21.04
CA THR A 101 5.03 4.85 -19.73
C THR A 101 3.86 4.18 -19.04
N THR A 102 4.06 3.72 -17.81
CA THR A 102 3.02 3.03 -17.04
C THR A 102 2.69 3.75 -15.75
N ILE A 103 1.42 3.67 -15.36
CA ILE A 103 0.93 4.09 -14.06
C ILE A 103 0.06 3.00 -13.46
N SER A 104 0.36 2.62 -12.22
CA SER A 104 -0.55 1.80 -11.41
C SER A 104 -1.01 2.59 -10.20
N PHE A 105 -2.26 2.39 -9.81
CA PHE A 105 -2.82 2.83 -8.54
C PHE A 105 -3.19 1.60 -7.71
N THR A 106 -2.86 1.61 -6.43
CA THR A 106 -3.30 0.56 -5.49
C THR A 106 -4.18 1.16 -4.40
N ASP A 107 -5.29 0.47 -4.11
CA ASP A 107 -6.10 0.65 -2.91
C ASP A 107 -5.87 -0.56 -2.00
N GLY A 108 -4.93 -0.39 -1.07
CA GLY A 108 -4.40 -1.44 -0.21
C GLY A 108 -4.80 -1.29 1.25
N ARG A 109 -4.62 -2.37 2.00
CA ARG A 109 -4.78 -2.40 3.45
C ARG A 109 -3.74 -3.31 4.08
N VAL A 110 -3.13 -2.82 5.15
CA VAL A 110 -2.30 -3.63 6.04
C VAL A 110 -3.21 -4.58 6.81
N ILE A 111 -3.00 -5.88 6.61
CA ILE A 111 -3.78 -6.94 7.25
C ILE A 111 -3.12 -7.34 8.57
N ASN A 112 -1.79 -7.39 8.58
CA ASN A 112 -0.94 -7.60 9.75
C ASN A 112 0.47 -7.04 9.46
N GLU A 113 1.41 -7.20 10.38
CA GLU A 113 2.77 -6.65 10.27
C GLU A 113 3.52 -7.10 9.01
N ASP A 114 3.19 -8.29 8.48
CA ASP A 114 3.90 -8.93 7.38
C ASP A 114 3.10 -8.98 6.07
N ARG A 115 1.86 -8.45 6.04
CA ARG A 115 0.98 -8.62 4.88
C ARG A 115 0.14 -7.39 4.55
N ILE A 116 0.17 -7.01 3.28
CA ILE A 116 -0.71 -6.02 2.65
C ILE A 116 -1.57 -6.75 1.61
N GLN A 117 -2.85 -6.38 1.52
CA GLN A 117 -3.76 -6.85 0.46
C GLN A 117 -4.57 -5.70 -0.10
N GLY A 118 -4.96 -5.78 -1.37
CA GLY A 118 -5.74 -4.72 -1.98
C GLY A 118 -6.14 -5.03 -3.42
N GLU A 119 -6.57 -3.98 -4.11
CA GLU A 119 -6.79 -3.99 -5.55
C GLU A 119 -5.81 -3.03 -6.24
N PHE A 120 -5.36 -3.42 -7.43
CA PHE A 120 -4.57 -2.55 -8.31
C PHE A 120 -5.39 -2.16 -9.54
N HIS A 121 -5.04 -1.00 -10.09
CA HIS A 121 -5.53 -0.48 -11.37
C HIS A 121 -4.32 0.00 -12.16
N TYR A 122 -4.06 -0.61 -13.31
CA TYR A 122 -2.92 -0.34 -14.17
C TYR A 122 -3.39 0.30 -15.48
N ARG A 123 -2.60 1.27 -15.96
CA ARG A 123 -2.68 1.82 -17.30
C ARG A 123 -1.31 2.08 -17.88
N ASP A 124 -1.20 2.01 -19.20
CA ASP A 124 -0.02 2.47 -19.92
C ASP A 124 -0.35 3.41 -21.09
N SER A 125 0.70 3.95 -21.70
CA SER A 125 0.62 4.87 -22.83
C SER A 125 0.02 4.25 -24.09
N ASP A 126 -0.08 2.92 -24.17
CA ASP A 126 -0.72 2.19 -25.27
C ASP A 126 -2.21 1.91 -24.99
N MET A 127 -2.75 2.50 -23.92
CA MET A 127 -4.15 2.39 -23.51
C MET A 127 -4.53 0.98 -23.01
N LEU A 128 -3.57 0.13 -22.64
CA LEU A 128 -3.89 -1.10 -21.94
C LEU A 128 -4.43 -0.78 -20.54
N GLU A 129 -5.50 -1.44 -20.15
CA GLU A 129 -6.08 -1.32 -18.80
C GLU A 129 -6.16 -2.70 -18.16
N LEU A 130 -5.64 -2.82 -16.93
CA LEU A 130 -5.71 -4.04 -16.13
C LEU A 130 -6.10 -3.68 -14.69
N SER A 131 -6.80 -4.58 -14.02
CA SER A 131 -7.09 -4.44 -12.59
C SER A 131 -7.31 -5.80 -11.96
N GLY A 132 -7.03 -5.92 -10.67
CA GLY A 132 -7.24 -7.15 -9.95
C GLY A 132 -6.79 -7.07 -8.49
N PRO A 133 -7.01 -8.16 -7.74
CA PRO A 133 -6.50 -8.24 -6.38
C PRO A 133 -4.97 -8.40 -6.39
N TYR A 134 -4.34 -7.96 -5.31
CA TYR A 134 -2.93 -8.27 -5.03
C TYR A 134 -2.72 -8.57 -3.55
N GLU A 135 -1.64 -9.29 -3.28
CA GLU A 135 -1.10 -9.50 -1.95
C GLU A 135 0.40 -9.20 -1.97
N ALA A 136 0.88 -8.46 -0.98
CA ALA A 136 2.30 -8.23 -0.77
C ALA A 136 2.72 -8.72 0.62
N ASN A 137 3.83 -9.43 0.69
CA ASN A 137 4.39 -9.99 1.91
C ASN A 137 5.72 -9.30 2.25
N ARG A 138 5.95 -9.05 3.52
CA ARG A 138 7.19 -8.43 4.00
C ARG A 138 8.35 -9.44 3.93
N VAL A 139 9.56 -8.94 3.64
CA VAL A 139 10.80 -9.72 3.54
C VAL A 139 11.94 -9.10 4.35
#